data_AF-A0A1S3QT60-F1
#
_entry.id   AF-A0A1S3QT60-F1
#
_cell.length_a   1.000
_cell.length_b   1.000
_cell.length_c   1.000
_cell.angle_alpha   90.00
_cell.angle_beta   90.00
_cell.angle_gamma   90.00
#
_symmetry.space_group_name_H-M   'P 1'
#
loop_
_entity.id
_entity.type
_entity.pdbx_description
1 polymer ?
#
loop_
_entity_poly.entity_id
_entity_poly.type
_entity_poly.pdbx_seq_one_letter_code
_entity_poly.pdbx_strand_id
1 'polypeptide(L)'
;MSALPQEMEPIIWASVYDLTESAPMDCALVPVNQQCPVSSHNATRICASVDSSSLQQLLDSGISTGRLCDFSIKQYACSQLKDLTAENLVTLLKCKLSENNTYSKETWKLFFTKASAVLDQALVLLSNQSEPVIGPALSQVLDVIGEIRVNRLTEDQLRDSVVIRKLFSGHLRPFLPSASEGFLHCLSTKNLSCDSYQAVVKEFGAQFDHMTLEQQQLVLKKLVIPFLSRPTTDSGCVYNSNSSVDWLQKNLGPFSVLVSLRDLLEFNTDFSPLSVLEVLSPKQTAELVVLPLPGLPGKAVIINTVFDYLSMSPKERKLPEFLYYLVRLSEEMMLPCDSFKTIFERLYQALPSVPPEMEPVIQAIIDNLMQTAPADCLPMNMKCPITPANVSRVCEGNASDSLQSYLATSNTANVPCNFSLEEYACASLTNFTAEHLVSLLKCKLPGNSSHSKETWKVLLTKLTSVLDQALDMFSNMSKPVIGPAVSQALDVIGEIRVNRLTDDQLRDSDVIRKWFSGRLRLFLPSASGGFLHCLSTKNLSCDTYQQ
;
A
#
# COMPACT_ATOMS: atom_id res chain seq x y z
N MET A 1 2.98 35.26 -29.14
CA MET A 1 3.79 34.01 -29.23
C MET A 1 3.63 33.34 -30.60
N SER A 2 3.69 34.09 -31.71
CA SER A 2 3.37 33.59 -33.06
C SER A 2 4.60 33.14 -33.87
N ALA A 3 5.77 32.99 -33.25
CA ALA A 3 7.03 32.71 -33.96
C ALA A 3 8.02 31.84 -33.18
N LEU A 4 7.56 30.88 -32.37
CA LEU A 4 8.44 29.92 -31.67
C LEU A 4 8.33 28.51 -32.29
N PRO A 5 9.45 27.76 -32.39
CA PRO A 5 9.45 26.36 -32.81
C PRO A 5 8.58 25.49 -31.88
N GLN A 6 7.82 24.54 -32.44
CA GLN A 6 6.89 23.65 -31.73
C GLN A 6 7.54 22.87 -30.57
N GLU A 7 8.84 22.58 -30.68
CA GLU A 7 9.60 21.84 -29.65
C GLU A 7 9.89 22.68 -28.40
N MET A 8 9.82 24.02 -28.49
CA MET A 8 10.11 24.91 -27.38
C MET A 8 8.88 25.20 -26.50
N GLU A 9 7.66 25.03 -27.01
CA GLU A 9 6.42 25.28 -26.26
C GLU A 9 6.32 24.47 -24.95
N PRO A 10 6.56 23.14 -24.94
CA PRO A 10 6.56 22.37 -23.68
C PRO A 10 7.68 22.79 -22.72
N ILE A 11 8.85 23.19 -23.24
CA ILE A 11 10.00 23.65 -22.44
C ILE A 11 9.70 25.00 -21.79
N ILE A 12 9.04 25.91 -22.53
CA ILE A 12 8.64 27.23 -22.05
C ILE A 12 7.60 27.08 -20.94
N TRP A 13 6.59 26.24 -21.13
CA TRP A 13 5.58 26.01 -20.09
C TRP A 13 6.18 25.33 -18.87
N ALA A 14 7.05 24.32 -19.02
CA ALA A 14 7.78 23.72 -17.90
C ALA A 14 8.59 24.78 -17.12
N SER A 15 9.30 25.65 -17.82
CA SER A 15 10.09 26.74 -17.20
C SER A 15 9.20 27.75 -16.48
N VAL A 16 8.04 28.11 -17.05
CA VAL A 16 7.07 29.01 -16.43
C VAL A 16 6.49 28.39 -15.16
N TYR A 17 6.18 27.10 -15.17
CA TYR A 17 5.68 26.39 -13.99
C TYR A 17 6.74 26.26 -12.89
N ASP A 18 8.00 25.93 -13.23
CA ASP A 18 9.11 25.89 -12.28
C ASP A 18 9.35 27.26 -11.60
N LEU A 19 9.28 28.34 -12.39
CA LEU A 19 9.39 29.71 -11.88
C LEU A 19 8.22 30.09 -10.97
N THR A 20 7.02 29.56 -11.23
CA THR A 20 5.83 29.81 -10.42
C THR A 20 5.86 29.01 -9.11
N GLU A 21 6.35 27.77 -9.12
CA GLU A 21 6.56 26.96 -7.89
C GLU A 21 7.65 27.56 -6.98
N SER A 22 8.61 28.31 -7.54
CA SER A 22 9.73 28.92 -6.81
C SER A 22 9.41 30.31 -6.23
N ALA A 23 8.24 30.87 -6.56
CA ALA A 23 7.88 32.23 -6.17
C ALA A 23 7.33 32.32 -4.73
N PRO A 24 7.61 33.39 -3.97
CA PRO A 24 7.00 33.62 -2.66
C PRO A 24 5.46 33.71 -2.74
N MET A 25 4.76 33.30 -1.68
CA MET A 25 3.28 33.17 -1.65
C MET A 25 2.48 34.39 -2.14
N ASP A 26 3.06 35.60 -2.10
CA ASP A 26 2.39 36.85 -2.45
C ASP A 26 2.67 37.32 -3.90
N CYS A 27 3.39 36.54 -4.71
CA CYS A 27 3.82 36.94 -6.05
C CYS A 27 3.04 36.21 -7.17
N ALA A 28 2.05 36.88 -7.75
CA ALA A 28 1.33 36.39 -8.93
C ALA A 28 2.06 36.80 -10.23
N LEU A 29 2.80 35.87 -10.83
CA LEU A 29 3.60 36.12 -12.04
C LEU A 29 2.79 36.03 -13.36
N VAL A 30 1.54 35.54 -13.32
CA VAL A 30 0.67 35.36 -14.50
C VAL A 30 -0.66 36.14 -14.31
N PRO A 31 -1.12 36.93 -15.30
CA PRO A 31 -2.41 37.62 -15.22
C PRO A 31 -3.58 36.66 -15.03
N VAL A 32 -4.59 37.07 -14.26
CA VAL A 32 -5.81 36.31 -13.86
C VAL A 32 -6.66 35.74 -15.03
N ASN A 33 -6.34 36.10 -16.28
CA ASN A 33 -6.98 35.57 -17.48
C ASN A 33 -6.15 34.50 -18.23
N GLN A 34 -4.99 34.08 -17.70
CA GLN A 34 -4.06 33.13 -18.33
C GLN A 34 -3.74 31.90 -17.45
N GLN A 35 -4.52 31.61 -16.40
CA GLN A 35 -4.33 30.44 -15.52
C GLN A 35 -4.32 29.08 -16.24
N CYS A 36 -4.85 29.00 -17.46
CA CYS A 36 -4.91 27.75 -18.22
C CYS A 36 -4.25 27.95 -19.58
N PRO A 37 -3.25 27.14 -19.96
CA PRO A 37 -2.64 27.21 -21.28
C PRO A 37 -3.70 26.94 -22.35
N VAL A 38 -3.70 27.79 -23.39
CA VAL A 38 -4.60 27.66 -24.55
C VAL A 38 -3.75 27.55 -25.80
N SER A 39 -3.86 26.45 -26.52
CA SER A 39 -3.20 26.27 -27.80
C SER A 39 -3.81 27.16 -28.88
N SER A 40 -2.98 27.76 -29.73
CA SER A 40 -3.48 28.45 -30.92
C SER A 40 -3.89 27.41 -31.98
N HIS A 41 -4.80 27.75 -32.89
CA HIS A 41 -5.04 26.92 -34.07
C HIS A 41 -5.17 27.82 -35.30
N ASN A 42 -4.35 27.57 -36.31
CA ASN A 42 -4.39 28.30 -37.58
C ASN A 42 -4.72 27.32 -38.70
N ALA A 43 -5.97 27.38 -39.19
CA ALA A 43 -6.48 26.48 -40.22
C ALA A 43 -5.65 26.55 -41.52
N THR A 44 -5.21 27.74 -41.93
CA THR A 44 -4.39 27.92 -43.14
C THR A 44 -3.06 27.20 -43.02
N ARG A 45 -2.41 27.27 -41.85
CA ARG A 45 -1.14 26.57 -41.61
C ARG A 45 -1.32 25.06 -41.49
N ILE A 46 -2.30 24.63 -40.69
CA ILE A 46 -2.56 23.20 -40.45
C ILE A 46 -2.97 22.51 -41.77
N CYS A 47 -3.77 23.17 -42.59
CA CYS A 47 -4.29 22.61 -43.84
C CYS A 47 -3.41 22.89 -45.08
N ALA A 48 -2.24 23.50 -44.90
CA ALA A 48 -1.29 23.67 -45.98
C ALA A 48 -0.88 22.29 -46.55
N SER A 49 -1.10 22.11 -47.86
CA SER A 49 -0.76 20.89 -48.60
C SER A 49 -1.46 19.61 -48.12
N VAL A 50 -2.65 19.73 -47.51
CA VAL A 50 -3.44 18.56 -47.09
C VAL A 50 -4.53 18.25 -48.12
N ASP A 51 -4.41 17.12 -48.81
CA ASP A 51 -5.48 16.62 -49.67
C ASP A 51 -6.52 15.82 -48.86
N SER A 52 -7.73 16.36 -48.78
CA SER A 52 -8.89 15.75 -48.11
C SER A 52 -10.01 15.39 -49.09
N SER A 53 -9.73 15.37 -50.40
CA SER A 53 -10.73 15.14 -51.45
C SER A 53 -11.36 13.75 -51.37
N SER A 54 -10.56 12.68 -51.20
CA SER A 54 -11.06 11.31 -51.03
C SER A 54 -11.88 11.13 -49.74
N LEU A 55 -11.52 11.85 -48.68
CA LEU A 55 -12.31 11.87 -47.45
C LEU A 55 -13.65 12.59 -47.67
N GLN A 56 -13.64 13.73 -48.37
CA GLN A 56 -14.86 14.47 -48.66
C GLN A 56 -15.82 13.64 -49.50
N GLN A 57 -15.33 12.92 -50.51
CA GLN A 57 -16.13 11.98 -51.28
C GLN A 57 -16.77 10.88 -50.41
N LEU A 58 -16.02 10.33 -49.43
CA LEU A 58 -16.57 9.35 -48.50
C LEU A 58 -17.70 9.94 -47.64
N LEU A 59 -17.49 11.15 -47.10
CA LEU A 59 -18.49 11.86 -46.30
C LEU A 59 -19.76 12.15 -47.12
N ASP A 60 -19.60 12.58 -48.37
CA ASP A 60 -20.70 12.94 -49.27
C ASP A 60 -21.49 11.71 -49.77
N SER A 61 -20.84 10.53 -49.88
CA SER A 61 -21.43 9.30 -50.42
C SER A 61 -22.20 8.43 -49.41
N GLY A 62 -22.14 8.77 -48.12
CA GLY A 62 -22.70 7.98 -47.02
C GLY A 62 -21.64 7.12 -46.31
N ILE A 63 -21.55 7.27 -44.99
CA ILE A 63 -20.43 6.78 -44.18
C ILE A 63 -20.55 5.28 -43.90
N SER A 64 -19.71 4.46 -44.54
CA SER A 64 -19.42 3.10 -44.04
C SER A 64 -18.41 3.19 -42.90
N THR A 65 -18.82 2.84 -41.68
CA THR A 65 -18.02 2.98 -40.43
C THR A 65 -16.63 2.36 -40.52
N GLY A 66 -16.45 1.29 -41.32
CA GLY A 66 -15.18 0.58 -41.49
C GLY A 66 -14.05 1.36 -42.16
N ARG A 67 -14.32 2.44 -42.90
CA ARG A 67 -13.29 3.23 -43.62
C ARG A 67 -12.91 4.55 -42.95
N LEU A 68 -13.59 4.90 -41.86
CA LEU A 68 -13.35 6.16 -41.14
C LEU A 68 -11.91 6.24 -40.59
N CYS A 69 -11.37 5.11 -40.15
CA CYS A 69 -10.06 5.03 -39.55
C CYS A 69 -8.90 5.11 -40.55
N ASP A 70 -9.17 5.05 -41.86
CA ASP A 70 -8.14 5.10 -42.90
C ASP A 70 -7.51 6.49 -43.05
N PHE A 71 -8.21 7.54 -42.60
CA PHE A 71 -7.82 8.94 -42.81
C PHE A 71 -7.20 9.55 -41.56
N SER A 72 -6.24 10.46 -41.75
CA SER A 72 -5.59 11.16 -40.63
C SER A 72 -6.49 12.22 -39.99
N ILE A 73 -6.28 12.52 -38.70
CA ILE A 73 -6.99 13.63 -38.02
C ILE A 73 -6.73 14.96 -38.74
N LYS A 74 -5.55 15.15 -39.34
CA LYS A 74 -5.23 16.33 -40.16
C LYS A 74 -6.16 16.46 -41.37
N GLN A 75 -6.49 15.36 -42.06
CA GLN A 75 -7.46 15.38 -43.16
C GLN A 75 -8.87 15.69 -42.67
N TYR A 76 -9.30 15.12 -41.54
CA TYR A 76 -10.59 15.47 -40.92
C TYR A 76 -10.65 16.95 -40.50
N ALA A 77 -9.58 17.49 -39.92
CA ALA A 77 -9.49 18.90 -39.57
C ALA A 77 -9.59 19.83 -40.80
N CYS A 78 -9.22 19.34 -41.98
CA CYS A 78 -9.17 20.10 -43.23
C CYS A 78 -10.35 19.85 -44.18
N SER A 79 -11.36 19.08 -43.78
CA SER A 79 -12.60 18.86 -44.53
C SER A 79 -13.79 19.66 -43.96
N GLN A 80 -14.98 19.53 -44.57
CA GLN A 80 -16.21 20.28 -44.20
C GLN A 80 -16.99 19.63 -43.02
N LEU A 81 -16.82 18.33 -42.76
CA LEU A 81 -17.46 17.55 -41.67
C LEU A 81 -18.99 17.68 -41.51
N LYS A 82 -19.71 18.17 -42.53
CA LYS A 82 -21.14 18.53 -42.44
C LYS A 82 -22.05 17.35 -42.04
N ASP A 83 -21.76 16.16 -42.57
CA ASP A 83 -22.58 14.95 -42.36
C ASP A 83 -21.96 13.99 -41.32
N LEU A 84 -20.98 14.45 -40.54
CA LEU A 84 -20.36 13.65 -39.49
C LEU A 84 -21.33 13.47 -38.32
N THR A 85 -21.70 12.23 -38.01
CA THR A 85 -22.55 11.92 -36.85
C THR A 85 -21.73 11.69 -35.57
N ALA A 86 -22.40 11.71 -34.41
CA ALA A 86 -21.77 11.38 -33.13
C ALA A 86 -21.19 9.95 -33.12
N GLU A 87 -21.86 8.98 -33.75
CA GLU A 87 -21.38 7.60 -33.86
C GLU A 87 -20.11 7.49 -34.71
N ASN A 88 -20.04 8.27 -35.79
CA ASN A 88 -18.82 8.34 -36.61
C ASN A 88 -17.67 8.95 -35.81
N LEU A 89 -17.92 10.00 -35.02
CA LEU A 89 -16.90 10.61 -34.18
C LEU A 89 -16.42 9.66 -33.07
N VAL A 90 -17.31 8.88 -32.45
CA VAL A 90 -16.91 7.82 -31.49
C VAL A 90 -16.00 6.79 -32.16
N THR A 91 -16.37 6.32 -33.36
CA THR A 91 -15.57 5.37 -34.13
C THR A 91 -14.18 5.94 -34.43
N LEU A 92 -14.10 7.21 -34.84
CA LEU A 92 -12.85 7.92 -35.10
C LEU A 92 -11.99 8.06 -33.86
N LEU A 93 -12.57 8.50 -32.74
CA LEU A 93 -11.83 8.65 -31.48
C LEU A 93 -11.22 7.33 -31.05
N LYS A 94 -11.97 6.22 -31.11
CA LYS A 94 -11.45 4.90 -30.75
C LYS A 94 -10.21 4.51 -31.54
N CYS A 95 -10.26 4.58 -32.87
CA CYS A 95 -9.10 4.15 -33.66
C CYS A 95 -7.96 5.17 -33.60
N LYS A 96 -8.25 6.47 -33.63
CA LYS A 96 -7.20 7.51 -33.68
C LYS A 96 -6.51 7.75 -32.34
N LEU A 97 -7.19 7.51 -31.22
CA LEU A 97 -6.54 7.54 -29.90
C LEU A 97 -5.65 6.34 -29.69
N SER A 98 -6.03 5.16 -30.21
CA SER A 98 -5.27 3.91 -30.06
C SER A 98 -4.06 3.81 -31.01
N GLU A 99 -3.93 4.72 -31.97
CA GLU A 99 -2.77 4.78 -32.87
C GLU A 99 -1.50 5.28 -32.16
N ASN A 100 -0.35 4.77 -32.59
CA ASN A 100 0.95 5.25 -32.11
C ASN A 100 1.31 6.66 -32.62
N ASN A 101 0.63 7.14 -33.65
CA ASN A 101 0.87 8.46 -34.22
C ASN A 101 0.21 9.54 -33.35
N THR A 102 1.00 10.51 -32.89
CA THR A 102 0.47 11.66 -32.17
C THR A 102 0.31 12.85 -33.11
N TYR A 103 -0.87 13.47 -33.09
CA TYR A 103 -1.13 14.73 -33.79
C TYR A 103 -0.94 15.89 -32.82
N SER A 104 -0.51 17.06 -33.32
CA SER A 104 -0.35 18.24 -32.48
C SER A 104 -1.67 18.68 -31.83
N LYS A 105 -1.60 19.30 -30.64
CA LYS A 105 -2.75 19.92 -29.96
C LYS A 105 -3.55 20.83 -30.88
N GLU A 106 -2.88 21.62 -31.72
CA GLU A 106 -3.55 22.53 -32.66
C GLU A 106 -4.40 21.79 -33.71
N THR A 107 -3.93 20.63 -34.18
CA THR A 107 -4.63 19.81 -35.18
C THR A 107 -5.90 19.21 -34.55
N TRP A 108 -5.78 18.65 -33.35
CA TRP A 108 -6.93 18.18 -32.57
C TRP A 108 -7.91 19.30 -32.27
N LYS A 109 -7.41 20.49 -31.90
CA LYS A 109 -8.26 21.66 -31.62
C LYS A 109 -9.04 22.13 -32.83
N LEU A 110 -8.40 22.21 -34.00
CA LEU A 110 -9.08 22.56 -35.24
C LEU A 110 -10.16 21.52 -35.58
N PHE A 111 -9.83 20.23 -35.48
CA PHE A 111 -10.78 19.15 -35.71
C PHE A 111 -12.00 19.22 -34.79
N PHE A 112 -11.79 19.30 -33.47
CA PHE A 112 -12.89 19.35 -32.51
C PHE A 112 -13.70 20.65 -32.59
N THR A 113 -13.08 21.77 -32.98
CA THR A 113 -13.80 23.02 -33.23
C THR A 113 -14.77 22.87 -34.40
N LYS A 114 -14.36 22.19 -35.48
CA LYS A 114 -15.25 21.88 -36.62
C LYS A 114 -16.31 20.82 -36.28
N ALA A 115 -15.93 19.79 -35.52
CA ALA A 115 -16.84 18.72 -35.08
C ALA A 115 -17.69 19.11 -33.85
N SER A 116 -17.65 20.38 -33.41
CA SER A 116 -18.22 20.82 -32.14
C SER A 116 -19.72 20.56 -32.01
N ALA A 117 -20.46 20.51 -33.11
CA ALA A 117 -21.90 20.25 -33.13
C ALA A 117 -22.27 18.84 -32.64
N VAL A 118 -21.39 17.85 -32.86
CA VAL A 118 -21.63 16.44 -32.48
C VAL A 118 -20.70 15.95 -31.36
N LEU A 119 -19.74 16.78 -30.94
CA LEU A 119 -18.73 16.42 -29.95
C LEU A 119 -19.33 16.01 -28.60
N ASP A 120 -20.25 16.79 -28.05
CA ASP A 120 -20.79 16.52 -26.71
C ASP A 120 -21.55 15.18 -26.68
N GLN A 121 -22.36 14.91 -27.70
CA GLN A 121 -23.07 13.63 -27.85
C GLN A 121 -22.09 12.47 -28.02
N ALA A 122 -21.02 12.65 -28.81
CA ALA A 122 -20.01 11.62 -28.99
C ALA A 122 -19.24 11.31 -27.69
N LEU A 123 -18.91 12.31 -26.89
CA LEU A 123 -18.24 12.13 -25.60
C LEU A 123 -19.13 11.38 -24.59
N VAL A 124 -20.44 11.63 -24.61
CA VAL A 124 -21.42 10.86 -23.82
C VAL A 124 -21.49 9.41 -24.27
N LEU A 125 -21.58 9.17 -25.58
CA LEU A 125 -21.58 7.81 -26.12
C LEU A 125 -20.29 7.06 -25.78
N LEU A 126 -19.14 7.74 -25.82
CA LEU A 126 -17.85 7.16 -25.46
C LEU A 126 -17.75 6.85 -23.96
N SER A 127 -18.22 7.75 -23.10
CA SER A 127 -18.17 7.58 -21.63
C SER A 127 -19.08 6.47 -21.10
N ASN A 128 -20.15 6.15 -21.84
CA ASN A 128 -21.06 5.07 -21.50
C ASN A 128 -20.55 3.68 -21.90
N GLN A 129 -19.44 3.59 -22.63
CA GLN A 129 -18.86 2.32 -23.07
C GLN A 129 -17.88 1.79 -22.03
N SER A 130 -17.87 0.47 -21.84
CA SER A 130 -17.19 -0.20 -20.74
C SER A 130 -15.67 -0.32 -20.90
N GLU A 131 -15.14 -0.17 -22.12
CA GLU A 131 -13.72 -0.37 -22.40
C GLU A 131 -12.94 0.95 -22.26
N PRO A 132 -11.87 0.98 -21.44
CA PRO A 132 -11.02 2.15 -21.34
C PRO A 132 -10.28 2.35 -22.67
N VAL A 133 -10.33 3.57 -23.20
CA VAL A 133 -9.49 3.94 -24.34
C VAL A 133 -8.07 4.12 -23.82
N ILE A 134 -7.10 3.44 -24.44
CA ILE A 134 -5.68 3.53 -24.07
C ILE A 134 -4.91 4.00 -25.30
N GLY A 135 -4.09 5.03 -25.13
CA GLY A 135 -3.35 5.58 -26.26
C GLY A 135 -2.49 6.79 -25.93
N PRO A 136 -1.42 7.04 -26.71
CA PRO A 136 -0.43 8.08 -26.42
C PRO A 136 -0.98 9.51 -26.58
N ALA A 137 -2.12 9.68 -27.26
CA ALA A 137 -2.73 10.99 -27.53
C ALA A 137 -3.78 11.43 -26.49
N LEU A 138 -4.15 10.57 -25.52
CA LEU A 138 -5.27 10.83 -24.60
C LEU A 138 -5.12 12.12 -23.79
N SER A 139 -3.93 12.37 -23.25
CA SER A 139 -3.64 13.59 -22.47
C SER A 139 -3.80 14.85 -23.32
N GLN A 140 -3.29 14.84 -24.56
CA GLN A 140 -3.40 15.96 -25.49
C GLN A 140 -4.84 16.23 -25.91
N VAL A 141 -5.61 15.15 -26.16
CA VAL A 141 -7.03 15.27 -26.50
C VAL A 141 -7.83 15.80 -25.32
N LEU A 142 -7.56 15.34 -24.10
CA LEU A 142 -8.19 15.89 -22.90
C LEU A 142 -7.87 17.37 -22.72
N ASP A 143 -6.62 17.78 -22.91
CA ASP A 143 -6.22 19.19 -22.82
C ASP A 143 -7.04 20.04 -23.80
N VAL A 144 -7.15 19.59 -25.06
CA VAL A 144 -7.91 20.31 -26.09
C VAL A 144 -9.40 20.36 -25.76
N ILE A 145 -10.00 19.26 -25.30
CA ILE A 145 -11.41 19.26 -24.84
C ILE A 145 -11.57 20.22 -23.66
N GLY A 146 -10.62 20.23 -22.74
CA GLY A 146 -10.53 21.17 -21.62
C GLY A 146 -10.53 22.61 -22.10
N GLU A 147 -9.71 22.95 -23.10
CA GLU A 147 -9.65 24.29 -23.68
C GLU A 147 -10.97 24.74 -24.32
N ILE A 148 -11.65 23.87 -25.07
CA ILE A 148 -12.85 24.24 -25.82
C ILE A 148 -14.15 24.10 -25.01
N ARG A 149 -14.17 23.30 -23.94
CA ARG A 149 -15.36 23.09 -23.08
C ARG A 149 -15.16 23.58 -21.65
N VAL A 150 -14.19 23.03 -20.91
CA VAL A 150 -14.00 23.31 -19.48
C VAL A 150 -13.60 24.77 -19.24
N ASN A 151 -12.64 25.29 -20.02
CA ASN A 151 -12.11 26.64 -19.85
C ASN A 151 -13.10 27.74 -20.25
N ARG A 152 -14.20 27.38 -20.93
CA ARG A 152 -15.26 28.30 -21.37
C ARG A 152 -16.46 28.33 -20.43
N LEU A 153 -16.46 27.52 -19.37
CA LEU A 153 -17.51 27.57 -18.35
C LEU A 153 -17.50 28.92 -17.65
N THR A 154 -18.68 29.45 -17.36
CA THR A 154 -18.85 30.66 -16.55
C THR A 154 -18.63 30.33 -15.07
N GLU A 155 -18.42 31.35 -14.24
CA GLU A 155 -18.28 31.20 -12.78
C GLU A 155 -19.47 30.46 -12.16
N ASP A 156 -20.70 30.79 -12.57
CA ASP A 156 -21.91 30.09 -12.08
C ASP A 156 -21.90 28.60 -12.44
N GLN A 157 -21.45 28.27 -13.65
CA GLN A 157 -21.36 26.88 -14.12
C GLN A 157 -20.23 26.10 -13.43
N LEU A 158 -19.13 26.76 -13.08
CA LEU A 158 -18.04 26.15 -12.31
C LEU A 158 -18.47 25.80 -10.87
N ARG A 159 -19.36 26.60 -10.29
CA ARG A 159 -19.88 26.40 -8.93
C ARG A 159 -21.08 25.45 -8.86
N ASP A 160 -21.69 25.12 -10.00
CA ASP A 160 -22.81 24.17 -10.11
C ASP A 160 -22.31 22.72 -10.21
N SER A 161 -22.49 21.96 -9.13
CA SER A 161 -22.02 20.57 -9.04
C SER A 161 -22.77 19.62 -9.98
N VAL A 162 -23.98 19.95 -10.43
CA VAL A 162 -24.74 19.13 -11.40
C VAL A 162 -24.13 19.28 -12.79
N VAL A 163 -23.79 20.52 -13.18
CA VAL A 163 -23.10 20.81 -14.44
C VAL A 163 -21.74 20.14 -14.48
N ILE A 164 -20.94 20.32 -13.43
CA ILE A 164 -19.59 19.75 -13.33
C ILE A 164 -19.64 18.22 -13.33
N ARG A 165 -20.54 17.61 -12.56
CA ARG A 165 -20.72 16.15 -12.56
C ARG A 165 -21.05 15.63 -13.95
N LYS A 166 -22.02 16.23 -14.64
CA LYS A 166 -22.40 15.83 -16.00
C LYS A 166 -21.23 15.92 -16.98
N LEU A 167 -20.39 16.93 -16.84
CA LEU A 167 -19.21 17.10 -17.69
C LEU A 167 -18.16 16.02 -17.40
N PHE A 168 -17.79 15.82 -16.14
CA PHE A 168 -16.73 14.88 -15.78
C PHE A 168 -17.15 13.42 -15.93
N SER A 169 -18.32 13.04 -15.40
CA SER A 169 -18.80 11.65 -15.47
C SER A 169 -19.24 11.28 -16.88
N GLY A 170 -19.88 12.24 -17.58
CA GLY A 170 -20.54 12.00 -18.86
C GLY A 170 -19.68 12.29 -20.07
N HIS A 171 -18.66 13.12 -20.00
CA HIS A 171 -17.88 13.51 -21.18
C HIS A 171 -16.39 13.20 -21.05
N LEU A 172 -15.80 13.41 -19.87
CA LEU A 172 -14.35 13.36 -19.69
C LEU A 172 -13.85 12.04 -19.09
N ARG A 173 -14.73 11.22 -18.52
CA ARG A 173 -14.37 9.99 -17.79
C ARG A 173 -13.35 9.10 -18.51
N PRO A 174 -13.46 8.80 -19.82
CA PRO A 174 -12.50 7.95 -20.53
C PRO A 174 -11.07 8.50 -20.57
N PHE A 175 -10.89 9.80 -20.36
CA PHE A 175 -9.62 10.50 -20.54
C PHE A 175 -8.93 10.83 -19.21
N LEU A 176 -9.67 10.81 -18.08
CA LEU A 176 -9.14 11.16 -16.76
C LEU A 176 -7.91 10.34 -16.33
N PRO A 177 -7.79 9.02 -16.65
CA PRO A 177 -6.58 8.25 -16.32
C PRO A 177 -5.30 8.74 -17.00
N SER A 178 -5.39 9.65 -17.98
CA SER A 178 -4.24 10.22 -18.69
C SER A 178 -4.20 11.74 -18.59
N ALA A 179 -4.80 12.31 -17.54
CA ALA A 179 -4.84 13.75 -17.38
C ALA A 179 -3.45 14.37 -17.29
N SER A 180 -3.19 15.38 -18.14
CA SER A 180 -1.91 16.07 -18.13
C SER A 180 -1.76 16.94 -16.87
N GLU A 181 -0.50 17.23 -16.52
CA GLU A 181 -0.19 18.21 -15.48
C GLU A 181 -0.87 19.56 -15.73
N GLY A 182 -0.83 20.05 -16.98
CA GLY A 182 -1.42 21.34 -17.34
C GLY A 182 -2.94 21.37 -17.16
N PHE A 183 -3.64 20.29 -17.49
CA PHE A 183 -5.08 20.17 -17.26
C PHE A 183 -5.41 20.14 -15.76
N LEU A 184 -4.67 19.34 -14.98
CA LEU A 184 -4.86 19.22 -13.54
C LEU A 184 -4.61 20.54 -12.81
N HIS A 185 -3.51 21.22 -13.14
CA HIS A 185 -3.18 22.53 -12.60
C HIS A 185 -4.21 23.61 -13.00
N CYS A 186 -4.65 23.61 -14.27
CA CYS A 186 -5.71 24.50 -14.71
C CYS A 186 -7.01 24.30 -13.90
N LEU A 187 -7.45 23.05 -13.71
CA LEU A 187 -8.62 22.76 -12.87
C LEU A 187 -8.43 23.22 -11.43
N SER A 188 -7.24 23.01 -10.87
CA SER A 188 -6.90 23.38 -9.49
C SER A 188 -6.73 24.86 -9.25
N THR A 189 -6.89 25.71 -10.27
CA THR A 189 -6.97 27.17 -10.18
C THR A 189 -8.36 27.73 -10.49
N LYS A 190 -9.30 26.90 -11.00
CA LYS A 190 -10.70 27.32 -11.22
C LYS A 190 -11.45 27.55 -9.91
N ASN A 191 -12.39 28.49 -9.92
CA ASN A 191 -13.26 28.80 -8.78
C ASN A 191 -14.40 27.78 -8.60
N LEU A 192 -14.05 26.49 -8.48
CA LEU A 192 -15.01 25.44 -8.15
C LEU A 192 -15.50 25.62 -6.70
N SER A 193 -16.79 25.40 -6.48
CA SER A 193 -17.32 25.17 -5.14
C SER A 193 -16.81 23.83 -4.60
N CYS A 194 -16.88 23.60 -3.29
CA CYS A 194 -16.51 22.31 -2.71
C CYS A 194 -17.33 21.16 -3.30
N ASP A 195 -18.63 21.33 -3.52
CA ASP A 195 -19.46 20.30 -4.15
C ASP A 195 -19.05 20.00 -5.60
N SER A 196 -18.69 21.04 -6.36
CA SER A 196 -18.16 20.87 -7.72
C SER A 196 -16.82 20.16 -7.72
N TYR A 197 -15.90 20.54 -6.82
CA TYR A 197 -14.61 19.87 -6.66
C TYR A 197 -14.76 18.41 -6.26
N GLN A 198 -15.63 18.10 -5.30
CA GLN A 198 -15.92 16.73 -4.86
C GLN A 198 -16.50 15.90 -6.01
N ALA A 199 -17.31 16.50 -6.89
CA ALA A 199 -17.76 15.84 -8.12
C ALA A 199 -16.59 15.52 -9.07
N VAL A 200 -15.60 16.40 -9.21
CA VAL A 200 -14.39 16.14 -10.00
C VAL A 200 -13.55 15.02 -9.39
N VAL A 201 -13.21 15.11 -8.10
CA VAL A 201 -12.37 14.12 -7.42
C VAL A 201 -13.03 12.75 -7.38
N LYS A 202 -14.36 12.69 -7.24
CA LYS A 202 -15.11 11.43 -7.33
C LYS A 202 -14.88 10.71 -8.67
N GLU A 203 -14.91 11.44 -9.78
CA GLU A 203 -14.71 10.84 -11.11
C GLU A 203 -13.24 10.44 -11.35
N PHE A 204 -12.27 11.22 -10.85
CA PHE A 204 -10.87 10.79 -10.83
C PHE A 204 -10.68 9.54 -9.94
N GLY A 205 -11.35 9.48 -8.78
CA GLY A 205 -11.30 8.35 -7.87
C GLY A 205 -11.90 7.08 -8.49
N ALA A 206 -12.97 7.21 -9.27
CA ALA A 206 -13.53 6.10 -10.03
C ALA A 206 -12.60 5.56 -11.14
N GLN A 207 -11.54 6.30 -11.46
CA GLN A 207 -10.50 5.93 -12.44
C GLN A 207 -9.16 5.58 -11.78
N PHE A 208 -9.08 5.54 -10.45
CA PHE A 208 -7.85 5.36 -9.69
C PHE A 208 -7.10 4.08 -10.08
N ASP A 209 -7.81 2.95 -10.20
CA ASP A 209 -7.21 1.64 -10.54
C ASP A 209 -6.77 1.53 -12.02
N HIS A 210 -7.16 2.49 -12.86
CA HIS A 210 -6.71 2.60 -14.25
C HIS A 210 -5.51 3.53 -14.43
N MET A 211 -5.00 4.12 -13.35
CA MET A 211 -3.85 5.02 -13.35
C MET A 211 -2.58 4.30 -12.90
N THR A 212 -1.44 4.68 -13.46
CA THR A 212 -0.14 4.34 -12.86
C THR A 212 0.04 5.09 -11.53
N LEU A 213 0.91 4.59 -10.65
CA LEU A 213 1.23 5.28 -9.40
C LEU A 213 1.71 6.73 -9.64
N GLU A 214 2.52 6.94 -10.68
CA GLU A 214 2.99 8.27 -11.10
C GLU A 214 1.82 9.20 -11.46
N GLN A 215 0.85 8.69 -12.21
CA GLN A 215 -0.35 9.46 -12.57
C GLN A 215 -1.24 9.74 -11.35
N GLN A 216 -1.41 8.78 -10.43
CA GLN A 216 -2.16 9.00 -9.19
C GLN A 216 -1.53 10.11 -8.34
N GLN A 217 -0.20 10.09 -8.21
CA GLN A 217 0.58 11.12 -7.53
C GLN A 217 0.47 12.48 -8.25
N LEU A 218 0.44 12.48 -9.58
CA LEU A 218 0.28 13.71 -10.36
C LEU A 218 -1.09 14.36 -10.10
N VAL A 219 -2.18 13.58 -10.09
CA VAL A 219 -3.53 14.07 -9.73
C VAL A 219 -3.52 14.66 -8.32
N LEU A 220 -2.92 13.95 -7.36
CA LEU A 220 -2.82 14.43 -5.99
C LEU A 220 -2.06 15.77 -5.90
N LYS A 221 -0.85 15.83 -6.47
CA LYS A 221 0.05 16.98 -6.37
C LYS A 221 -0.45 18.21 -7.14
N LYS A 222 -1.09 18.01 -8.30
CA LYS A 222 -1.43 19.12 -9.20
C LYS A 222 -2.90 19.54 -9.13
N LEU A 223 -3.78 18.67 -8.60
CA LEU A 223 -5.20 18.97 -8.42
C LEU A 223 -5.65 18.99 -6.95
N VAL A 224 -5.52 17.88 -6.25
CA VAL A 224 -6.17 17.69 -4.93
C VAL A 224 -5.54 18.59 -3.87
N ILE A 225 -4.22 18.51 -3.67
CA ILE A 225 -3.51 19.28 -2.63
C ILE A 225 -3.64 20.78 -2.90
N PRO A 226 -3.33 21.31 -4.11
CA PRO A 226 -3.43 22.75 -4.36
C PRO A 226 -4.85 23.30 -4.16
N PHE A 227 -5.89 22.50 -4.41
CA PHE A 227 -7.27 22.93 -4.21
C PHE A 227 -7.64 22.98 -2.72
N LEU A 228 -7.32 21.94 -1.95
CA LEU A 228 -7.65 21.87 -0.52
C LEU A 228 -6.87 22.87 0.32
N SER A 229 -5.64 23.23 -0.08
CA SER A 229 -4.79 24.20 0.61
C SER A 229 -5.13 25.68 0.32
N ARG A 230 -6.18 25.98 -0.45
CA ARG A 230 -6.47 27.38 -0.82
C ARG A 230 -6.94 28.19 0.40
N PRO A 231 -6.46 29.44 0.56
CA PRO A 231 -6.87 30.31 1.65
C PRO A 231 -8.26 30.90 1.37
N THR A 232 -9.29 30.07 1.47
CA THR A 232 -10.70 30.46 1.31
C THR A 232 -11.44 30.28 2.63
N THR A 233 -12.65 30.83 2.73
CA THR A 233 -13.50 30.69 3.92
C THR A 233 -13.87 29.24 4.23
N ASP A 234 -13.87 28.35 3.24
CA ASP A 234 -14.08 26.89 3.36
C ASP A 234 -12.82 26.14 2.88
N SER A 235 -11.66 26.56 3.37
CA SER A 235 -10.39 25.86 3.13
C SER A 235 -10.53 24.38 3.51
N GLY A 236 -10.02 23.48 2.67
CA GLY A 236 -10.13 22.04 2.89
C GLY A 236 -11.52 21.43 2.69
N CYS A 237 -12.55 22.20 2.32
CA CYS A 237 -13.92 21.71 2.11
C CYS A 237 -14.50 20.96 3.31
N VAL A 238 -14.39 21.59 4.48
CA VAL A 238 -14.74 20.99 5.78
C VAL A 238 -16.24 21.12 6.05
N TYR A 239 -16.86 22.27 5.75
CA TYR A 239 -18.24 22.56 6.18
C TYR A 239 -19.32 21.65 5.56
N ASN A 240 -19.08 21.11 4.36
CA ASN A 240 -20.03 20.24 3.65
C ASN A 240 -19.89 18.74 4.03
N SER A 241 -19.17 18.43 5.11
CA SER A 241 -18.91 17.06 5.56
C SER A 241 -19.51 16.79 6.94
N ASN A 242 -20.20 15.66 7.08
CA ASN A 242 -20.89 15.31 8.34
C ASN A 242 -19.97 14.62 9.36
N SER A 243 -18.83 14.08 8.92
CA SER A 243 -17.87 13.36 9.75
C SER A 243 -16.48 13.36 9.09
N SER A 244 -15.44 12.97 9.84
CA SER A 244 -14.10 12.80 9.27
C SER A 244 -14.05 11.71 8.19
N VAL A 245 -14.87 10.66 8.29
CA VAL A 245 -14.98 9.61 7.25
C VAL A 245 -15.56 10.21 5.97
N ASP A 246 -16.68 10.93 6.09
CA ASP A 246 -17.37 11.58 4.97
C ASP A 246 -16.46 12.62 4.29
N TRP A 247 -15.75 13.43 5.09
CA TRP A 247 -14.78 14.40 4.59
C TRP A 247 -13.65 13.74 3.79
N LEU A 248 -13.03 12.68 4.33
CA LEU A 248 -11.92 11.98 3.68
C LEU A 248 -12.37 11.35 2.35
N GLN A 249 -13.54 10.71 2.35
CA GLN A 249 -14.10 10.07 1.15
C GLN A 249 -14.49 11.07 0.06
N LYS A 250 -15.14 12.18 0.43
CA LYS A 250 -15.58 13.20 -0.54
C LYS A 250 -14.41 13.98 -1.15
N ASN A 251 -13.43 14.35 -0.33
CA ASN A 251 -12.36 15.26 -0.75
C ASN A 251 -11.12 14.55 -1.29
N LEU A 252 -10.87 13.30 -0.90
CA LEU A 252 -9.69 12.53 -1.36
C LEU A 252 -10.05 11.18 -1.97
N GLY A 253 -11.12 10.53 -1.50
CA GLY A 253 -11.52 9.22 -2.01
C GLY A 253 -10.38 8.20 -1.94
N PRO A 254 -10.13 7.42 -3.01
CA PRO A 254 -9.01 6.47 -3.07
C PRO A 254 -7.62 7.12 -2.97
N PHE A 255 -7.46 8.39 -3.34
CA PHE A 255 -6.17 9.08 -3.26
C PHE A 255 -5.72 9.32 -1.81
N SER A 256 -6.63 9.18 -0.82
CA SER A 256 -6.32 9.37 0.59
C SER A 256 -5.16 8.49 1.07
N VAL A 257 -4.99 7.28 0.50
CA VAL A 257 -3.91 6.35 0.89
C VAL A 257 -2.51 6.84 0.52
N LEU A 258 -2.41 7.86 -0.35
CA LEU A 258 -1.17 8.47 -0.81
C LEU A 258 -0.78 9.71 0.00
N VAL A 259 -1.63 10.15 0.94
CA VAL A 259 -1.46 11.37 1.73
C VAL A 259 -1.05 11.03 3.16
N SER A 260 -0.13 11.78 3.76
CA SER A 260 0.26 11.55 5.16
C SER A 260 -0.83 12.02 6.12
N LEU A 261 -0.91 11.43 7.33
CA LEU A 261 -1.85 11.93 8.34
C LEU A 261 -1.59 13.39 8.74
N ARG A 262 -0.34 13.86 8.65
CA ARG A 262 0.01 15.25 8.93
C ARG A 262 -0.67 16.18 7.94
N ASP A 263 -0.56 15.90 6.64
CA ASP A 263 -1.18 16.74 5.60
C ASP A 263 -2.72 16.71 5.72
N LEU A 264 -3.31 15.56 6.08
CA LEU A 264 -4.76 15.47 6.33
C LEU A 264 -5.22 16.38 7.48
N LEU A 265 -4.43 16.46 8.56
CA LEU A 265 -4.69 17.37 9.69
C LEU A 265 -4.46 18.84 9.33
N GLU A 266 -3.57 19.13 8.38
CA GLU A 266 -3.37 20.48 7.85
C GLU A 266 -4.54 20.93 6.97
N PHE A 267 -5.10 20.02 6.15
CA PHE A 267 -6.27 20.33 5.33
C PHE A 267 -7.55 20.47 6.15
N ASN A 268 -7.70 19.70 7.22
CA ASN A 268 -8.86 19.75 8.10
C ASN A 268 -8.44 19.61 9.56
N THR A 269 -8.44 20.74 10.28
CA THR A 269 -8.04 20.80 11.69
C THR A 269 -9.01 20.06 12.62
N ASP A 270 -10.25 19.82 12.18
CA ASP A 270 -11.28 19.06 12.91
C ASP A 270 -11.27 17.57 12.53
N PHE A 271 -10.31 17.13 11.71
CA PHE A 271 -10.17 15.73 11.33
C PHE A 271 -9.79 14.86 12.53
N SER A 272 -10.52 13.75 12.73
CA SER A 272 -10.28 12.78 13.80
C SER A 272 -9.79 11.44 13.22
N PRO A 273 -8.47 11.19 13.17
CA PRO A 273 -7.89 9.96 12.64
C PRO A 273 -8.41 8.67 13.30
N LEU A 274 -8.70 8.70 14.60
CA LEU A 274 -9.22 7.53 15.32
C LEU A 274 -10.65 7.17 14.91
N SER A 275 -11.43 8.11 14.39
CA SER A 275 -12.78 7.86 13.89
C SER A 275 -12.81 7.26 12.48
N VAL A 276 -11.67 7.21 11.79
CA VAL A 276 -11.57 6.80 10.38
C VAL A 276 -10.68 5.57 10.17
N LEU A 277 -10.37 4.81 11.23
CA LEU A 277 -9.48 3.63 11.16
C LEU A 277 -9.87 2.60 10.08
N GLU A 278 -11.16 2.52 9.74
CA GLU A 278 -11.69 1.65 8.69
C GLU A 278 -11.27 2.02 7.26
N VAL A 279 -10.92 3.28 7.02
CA VAL A 279 -10.56 3.81 5.69
C VAL A 279 -9.11 4.27 5.61
N LEU A 280 -8.36 4.24 6.72
CA LEU A 280 -6.92 4.51 6.70
C LEU A 280 -6.14 3.36 6.07
N SER A 281 -5.08 3.71 5.35
CA SER A 281 -4.07 2.73 4.94
C SER A 281 -3.29 2.18 6.14
N PRO A 282 -2.70 0.97 6.06
CA PRO A 282 -1.88 0.44 7.14
C PRO A 282 -0.71 1.36 7.53
N LYS A 283 -0.14 2.09 6.55
CA LYS A 283 0.89 3.09 6.79
C LYS A 283 0.37 4.26 7.64
N GLN A 284 -0.78 4.83 7.29
CA GLN A 284 -1.40 5.92 8.06
C GLN A 284 -1.78 5.46 9.48
N THR A 285 -2.29 4.23 9.63
CA THR A 285 -2.56 3.66 10.97
C THR A 285 -1.27 3.53 11.81
N ALA A 286 -0.14 3.19 11.18
CA ALA A 286 1.16 3.19 11.85
C ALA A 286 1.67 4.60 12.16
N GLU A 287 1.48 5.57 11.25
CA GLU A 287 1.78 6.98 11.49
C GLU A 287 1.04 7.51 12.72
N LEU A 288 -0.21 7.10 12.93
CA LEU A 288 -1.01 7.47 14.10
C LEU A 288 -0.33 7.03 15.41
N VAL A 289 0.23 5.82 15.42
CA VAL A 289 0.96 5.25 16.57
C VAL A 289 2.31 5.92 16.78
N VAL A 290 3.05 6.20 15.70
CA VAL A 290 4.45 6.65 15.79
C VAL A 290 4.58 8.18 15.85
N LEU A 291 3.96 8.91 14.94
CA LEU A 291 4.22 10.34 14.75
C LEU A 291 3.58 11.22 15.85
N PRO A 292 4.23 12.32 16.27
CA PRO A 292 3.66 13.31 17.18
C PRO A 292 2.71 14.23 16.39
N LEU A 293 1.47 13.79 16.23
CA LEU A 293 0.43 14.53 15.52
C LEU A 293 -0.33 15.46 16.49
N PRO A 294 -0.67 16.70 16.08
CA PRO A 294 -1.39 17.65 16.92
C PRO A 294 -2.86 17.23 17.13
N GLY A 295 -3.46 17.69 18.23
CA GLY A 295 -4.90 17.52 18.50
C GLY A 295 -5.35 16.10 18.88
N LEU A 296 -4.43 15.15 19.02
CA LEU A 296 -4.74 13.76 19.35
C LEU A 296 -4.67 13.46 20.86
N PRO A 297 -5.37 12.42 21.34
CA PRO A 297 -5.23 11.96 22.72
C PRO A 297 -3.83 11.40 22.99
N GLY A 298 -3.52 11.11 24.26
CA GLY A 298 -2.23 10.55 24.65
C GLY A 298 -1.90 9.25 23.92
N LYS A 299 -0.60 9.00 23.68
CA LYS A 299 -0.10 7.85 22.90
C LYS A 299 -0.65 6.50 23.37
N ALA A 300 -0.78 6.29 24.68
CA ALA A 300 -1.35 5.05 25.22
C ALA A 300 -2.80 4.83 24.73
N VAL A 301 -3.64 5.87 24.67
CA VAL A 301 -5.03 5.77 24.18
C VAL A 301 -5.02 5.41 22.70
N ILE A 302 -4.16 6.05 21.91
CA ILE A 302 -4.01 5.79 20.48
C ILE A 302 -3.60 4.33 20.24
N ILE A 303 -2.51 3.88 20.89
CA ILE A 303 -1.98 2.52 20.73
C ILE A 303 -3.07 1.50 21.08
N ASN A 304 -3.71 1.63 22.24
CA ASN A 304 -4.76 0.69 22.64
C ASN A 304 -5.93 0.67 21.65
N THR A 305 -6.42 1.85 21.22
CA THR A 305 -7.53 1.94 20.27
C THR A 305 -7.19 1.30 18.92
N VAL A 306 -5.99 1.56 18.39
CA VAL A 306 -5.53 0.99 17.12
C VAL A 306 -5.41 -0.53 17.23
N PHE A 307 -4.79 -1.04 18.29
CA PHE A 307 -4.69 -2.48 18.47
C PHE A 307 -6.06 -3.12 18.74
N ASP A 308 -6.97 -2.48 19.48
CA ASP A 308 -8.33 -2.99 19.72
C ASP A 308 -9.08 -3.12 18.41
N TYR A 309 -8.94 -2.13 17.53
CA TYR A 309 -9.45 -2.19 16.17
C TYR A 309 -8.80 -3.35 15.39
N LEU A 310 -7.48 -3.40 15.26
CA LEU A 310 -6.83 -4.41 14.41
C LEU A 310 -7.08 -5.86 14.89
N SER A 311 -7.17 -6.08 16.21
CA SER A 311 -7.37 -7.40 16.81
C SER A 311 -8.76 -8.01 16.56
N MET A 312 -9.79 -7.21 16.20
CA MET A 312 -11.12 -7.76 15.92
C MET A 312 -11.14 -8.66 14.67
N SER A 313 -10.34 -8.33 13.66
CA SER A 313 -10.26 -9.08 12.40
C SER A 313 -8.86 -8.87 11.79
N PRO A 314 -7.81 -9.51 12.33
CA PRO A 314 -6.42 -9.20 12.01
C PRO A 314 -6.08 -9.28 10.52
N LYS A 315 -6.68 -10.22 9.79
CA LYS A 315 -6.46 -10.40 8.34
C LYS A 315 -7.14 -9.31 7.54
N GLU A 316 -8.43 -9.10 7.76
CA GLU A 316 -9.27 -8.14 7.04
C GLU A 316 -8.82 -6.70 7.32
N ARG A 317 -8.38 -6.43 8.56
CA ARG A 317 -7.88 -5.12 9.00
C ARG A 317 -6.38 -4.94 8.76
N LYS A 318 -5.73 -5.86 8.04
CA LYS A 318 -4.34 -5.72 7.56
C LYS A 318 -3.33 -5.48 8.71
N LEU A 319 -3.48 -6.23 9.81
CA LEU A 319 -2.55 -6.19 10.94
C LEU A 319 -1.10 -6.46 10.48
N PRO A 320 -0.79 -7.46 9.64
CA PRO A 320 0.59 -7.70 9.20
C PRO A 320 1.23 -6.49 8.50
N GLU A 321 0.50 -5.84 7.61
CA GLU A 321 0.96 -4.66 6.88
C GLU A 321 1.14 -3.46 7.82
N PHE A 322 0.23 -3.27 8.78
CA PHE A 322 0.39 -2.25 9.82
C PHE A 322 1.66 -2.48 10.63
N LEU A 323 1.91 -3.72 11.08
CA LEU A 323 3.09 -4.07 11.88
C LEU A 323 4.40 -3.83 11.10
N TYR A 324 4.42 -4.13 9.80
CA TYR A 324 5.55 -3.80 8.94
C TYR A 324 5.87 -2.30 8.95
N TYR A 325 4.85 -1.45 8.78
CA TYR A 325 5.05 0.01 8.83
C TYR A 325 5.37 0.53 10.23
N LEU A 326 4.83 -0.10 11.29
CA LEU A 326 5.13 0.25 12.67
C LEU A 326 6.63 0.12 12.97
N VAL A 327 7.25 -1.00 12.58
CA VAL A 327 8.70 -1.22 12.75
C VAL A 327 9.48 -0.15 11.99
N ARG A 328 9.21 0.00 10.69
CA ARG A 328 9.94 0.95 9.83
C ARG A 328 9.87 2.39 10.34
N LEU A 329 8.68 2.85 10.72
CA LEU A 329 8.52 4.20 11.24
C LEU A 329 9.18 4.37 12.62
N SER A 330 9.25 3.31 13.43
CA SER A 330 9.94 3.34 14.73
C SER A 330 11.47 3.43 14.59
N GLU A 331 12.03 2.97 13.47
CA GLU A 331 13.46 3.16 13.15
C GLU A 331 13.76 4.62 12.78
N GLU A 332 12.83 5.27 12.09
CA GLU A 332 12.97 6.67 11.65
C GLU A 332 12.65 7.68 12.76
N MET A 333 11.79 7.31 13.72
CA MET A 333 11.31 8.20 14.77
C MET A 333 11.32 7.52 16.14
N MET A 334 12.00 8.15 17.10
CA MET A 334 12.07 7.64 18.47
C MET A 334 10.72 7.74 19.18
N LEU A 335 10.11 6.59 19.44
CA LEU A 335 8.95 6.46 20.30
C LEU A 335 9.32 6.68 21.78
N PRO A 336 8.45 7.31 22.59
CA PRO A 336 8.63 7.35 24.03
C PRO A 336 8.66 5.94 24.64
N CYS A 337 9.44 5.78 25.72
CA CYS A 337 9.60 4.51 26.43
C CYS A 337 8.29 3.83 26.80
N ASP A 338 7.32 4.60 27.30
CA ASP A 338 6.01 4.07 27.68
C ASP A 338 5.19 3.60 26.48
N SER A 339 5.40 4.20 25.30
CA SER A 339 4.76 3.75 24.05
C SER A 339 5.31 2.40 23.61
N PHE A 340 6.63 2.18 23.71
CA PHE A 340 7.22 0.86 23.47
C PHE A 340 6.64 -0.18 24.43
N LYS A 341 6.56 0.12 25.74
CA LYS A 341 5.98 -0.79 26.74
C LYS A 341 4.55 -1.19 26.38
N THR A 342 3.69 -0.22 26.05
CA THR A 342 2.31 -0.49 25.65
C THR A 342 2.24 -1.31 24.35
N ILE A 343 3.08 -1.01 23.36
CA ILE A 343 3.12 -1.78 22.09
C ILE A 343 3.50 -3.24 22.37
N PHE A 344 4.56 -3.49 23.15
CA PHE A 344 4.95 -4.85 23.52
C PHE A 344 3.81 -5.57 24.26
N GLU A 345 3.19 -4.93 25.25
CA GLU A 345 2.04 -5.48 25.96
C GLU A 345 0.92 -5.93 25.02
N ARG A 346 0.57 -5.10 24.03
CA ARG A 346 -0.47 -5.40 23.05
C ARG A 346 -0.07 -6.52 22.08
N LEU A 347 1.19 -6.56 21.63
CA LEU A 347 1.69 -7.64 20.77
C LEU A 347 1.67 -8.99 21.48
N TYR A 348 2.12 -9.06 22.73
CA TYR A 348 2.08 -10.31 23.51
C TYR A 348 0.65 -10.73 23.85
N GLN A 349 -0.26 -9.79 24.12
CA GLN A 349 -1.68 -10.08 24.30
C GLN A 349 -2.35 -10.61 23.02
N ALA A 350 -1.83 -10.27 21.83
CA ALA A 350 -2.37 -10.74 20.56
C ALA A 350 -1.99 -12.20 20.25
N LEU A 351 -0.80 -12.67 20.62
CA LEU A 351 -0.30 -14.02 20.29
C LEU A 351 -1.27 -15.19 20.63
N PRO A 352 -1.93 -15.23 21.81
CA PRO A 352 -2.89 -16.28 22.14
C PRO A 352 -4.22 -16.20 21.37
N SER A 353 -4.47 -15.11 20.64
CA SER A 353 -5.74 -14.85 19.94
C SER A 353 -5.65 -14.94 18.43
N VAL A 354 -4.44 -14.79 17.86
CA VAL A 354 -4.24 -14.87 16.41
C VAL A 354 -4.13 -16.32 15.92
N PRO A 355 -4.43 -16.58 14.64
CA PRO A 355 -4.17 -17.87 14.01
C PRO A 355 -2.68 -18.27 14.07
N PRO A 356 -2.35 -19.59 14.16
CA PRO A 356 -0.97 -20.07 14.23
C PRO A 356 -0.05 -19.56 13.11
N GLU A 357 -0.58 -19.32 11.91
CA GLU A 357 0.18 -18.81 10.77
C GLU A 357 0.60 -17.33 10.91
N MET A 358 -0.07 -16.55 11.75
CA MET A 358 0.27 -15.14 12.01
C MET A 358 1.25 -14.97 13.17
N GLU A 359 1.36 -15.98 14.04
CA GLU A 359 2.24 -15.96 15.20
C GLU A 359 3.72 -15.69 14.83
N PRO A 360 4.32 -16.35 13.80
CA PRO A 360 5.69 -16.06 13.40
C PRO A 360 5.89 -14.62 12.92
N VAL A 361 4.87 -14.03 12.28
CA VAL A 361 4.91 -12.64 11.82
C VAL A 361 4.95 -11.70 13.01
N ILE A 362 4.06 -11.87 13.99
CA ILE A 362 4.04 -11.04 15.21
C ILE A 362 5.34 -11.20 15.99
N GLN A 363 5.86 -12.42 16.11
CA GLN A 363 7.11 -12.68 16.83
C GLN A 363 8.31 -11.98 16.17
N ALA A 364 8.41 -12.03 14.83
CA ALA A 364 9.46 -11.31 14.10
C ALA A 364 9.36 -9.78 14.31
N ILE A 365 8.15 -9.25 14.39
CA ILE A 365 7.92 -7.83 14.68
C ILE A 365 8.36 -7.46 16.10
N ILE A 366 8.05 -8.31 17.08
CA ILE A 366 8.54 -8.13 18.46
C ILE A 366 10.07 -8.09 18.46
N ASP A 367 10.74 -9.05 17.82
CA ASP A 367 12.20 -9.13 17.78
C ASP A 367 12.82 -7.88 17.12
N ASN A 368 12.22 -7.37 16.04
CA ASN A 368 12.68 -6.14 15.39
C ASN A 368 12.50 -4.92 16.30
N LEU A 369 11.33 -4.76 16.93
CA LEU A 369 11.07 -3.66 17.86
C LEU A 369 12.01 -3.70 19.07
N MET A 370 12.40 -4.88 19.54
CA MET A 370 13.37 -5.03 20.63
C MET A 370 14.76 -4.52 20.25
N GLN A 371 15.13 -4.57 18.97
CA GLN A 371 16.39 -3.99 18.48
C GLN A 371 16.32 -2.47 18.37
N THR A 372 15.13 -1.91 18.14
CA THR A 372 14.90 -0.46 18.05
C THR A 372 14.72 0.20 19.43
N ALA A 373 14.09 -0.51 20.38
CA ALA A 373 13.75 0.04 21.69
C ALA A 373 14.98 0.15 22.63
N PRO A 374 15.09 1.23 23.44
CA PRO A 374 16.06 1.29 24.52
C PRO A 374 15.87 0.13 25.52
N ALA A 375 16.96 -0.39 26.08
CA ALA A 375 16.94 -1.58 26.93
C ALA A 375 16.07 -1.43 28.21
N ASP A 376 15.96 -0.21 28.74
CA ASP A 376 15.13 0.16 29.89
C ASP A 376 13.63 0.29 29.56
N CYS A 377 13.28 0.27 28.27
CA CYS A 377 11.91 0.34 27.77
C CYS A 377 11.27 -1.01 27.51
N LEU A 378 12.01 -2.10 27.69
CA LEU A 378 11.48 -3.46 27.63
C LEU A 378 10.77 -3.77 28.96
N PRO A 379 9.50 -4.23 28.95
CA PRO A 379 8.75 -4.45 30.19
C PRO A 379 9.41 -5.49 31.11
N MET A 380 9.47 -5.23 32.42
CA MET A 380 10.15 -6.09 33.42
C MET A 380 9.56 -7.51 33.52
N ASN A 381 8.25 -7.64 33.38
CA ASN A 381 7.50 -8.91 33.28
C ASN A 381 7.63 -9.59 31.89
N MET A 382 8.31 -8.93 30.94
CA MET A 382 8.54 -9.39 29.57
C MET A 382 10.03 -9.59 29.25
N LYS A 383 10.90 -9.53 30.26
CA LYS A 383 12.33 -9.86 30.12
C LYS A 383 12.57 -11.25 29.55
N CYS A 384 11.68 -12.19 29.85
CA CYS A 384 11.67 -13.56 29.32
C CYS A 384 10.22 -13.97 29.04
N PRO A 385 9.64 -13.63 27.88
CA PRO A 385 8.27 -13.99 27.55
C PRO A 385 8.14 -15.52 27.49
N ILE A 386 7.02 -16.05 27.98
CA ILE A 386 6.69 -17.47 27.92
C ILE A 386 5.67 -17.65 26.80
N THR A 387 5.95 -18.55 25.87
CA THR A 387 4.98 -18.90 24.84
C THR A 387 3.78 -19.63 25.45
N PRO A 388 2.55 -19.11 25.28
CA PRO A 388 1.34 -19.82 25.67
C PRO A 388 1.24 -21.13 24.86
N ALA A 389 0.72 -22.18 25.49
CA ALA A 389 0.57 -23.49 24.85
C ALA A 389 -0.86 -24.00 25.01
N ASN A 390 -1.65 -23.96 23.93
CA ASN A 390 -2.99 -24.51 23.85
C ASN A 390 -3.03 -25.67 22.85
N VAL A 391 -3.04 -26.90 23.40
CA VAL A 391 -3.06 -28.13 22.59
C VAL A 391 -4.30 -28.20 21.70
N SER A 392 -5.47 -27.78 22.19
CA SER A 392 -6.71 -27.83 21.42
C SER A 392 -6.64 -26.90 20.19
N ARG A 393 -6.02 -25.73 20.33
CA ARG A 393 -5.84 -24.76 19.22
C ARG A 393 -4.87 -25.27 18.16
N VAL A 394 -3.70 -25.77 18.58
CA VAL A 394 -2.70 -26.34 17.65
C VAL A 394 -3.25 -27.54 16.90
N CYS A 395 -4.13 -28.32 17.55
CA CYS A 395 -4.69 -29.55 17.00
C CYS A 395 -6.05 -29.39 16.31
N GLU A 396 -6.56 -28.17 16.20
CA GLU A 396 -7.82 -27.92 15.50
C GLU A 396 -7.66 -28.21 14.00
N GLY A 397 -8.43 -29.17 13.49
CA GLY A 397 -8.38 -29.57 12.07
C GLY A 397 -7.16 -30.43 11.66
N ASN A 398 -6.23 -30.70 12.57
CA ASN A 398 -4.99 -31.46 12.30
C ASN A 398 -5.10 -32.90 12.80
N ALA A 399 -5.59 -33.80 11.96
CA ALA A 399 -5.71 -35.22 12.29
C ALA A 399 -4.35 -35.92 12.29
N SER A 400 -3.95 -36.50 13.42
CA SER A 400 -2.68 -37.23 13.55
C SER A 400 -2.78 -38.75 13.29
N ASP A 401 -3.95 -39.25 12.86
CA ASP A 401 -4.23 -40.69 12.78
C ASP A 401 -3.29 -41.43 11.82
N SER A 402 -3.02 -40.85 10.65
CA SER A 402 -2.10 -41.43 9.67
C SER A 402 -0.67 -41.52 10.19
N LEU A 403 -0.19 -40.48 10.87
CA LEU A 403 1.12 -40.48 11.51
C LEU A 403 1.17 -41.51 12.65
N GLN A 404 0.12 -41.57 13.47
CA GLN A 404 0.03 -42.51 14.58
C GLN A 404 0.08 -43.96 14.10
N SER A 405 -0.61 -44.28 12.99
CA SER A 405 -0.57 -45.60 12.36
C SER A 405 0.82 -45.94 11.80
N TYR A 406 1.53 -44.95 11.26
CA TYR A 406 2.90 -45.15 10.78
C TYR A 406 3.85 -45.44 11.95
N LEU A 407 3.79 -44.63 13.00
CA LEU A 407 4.64 -44.79 14.20
C LEU A 407 4.37 -46.10 14.93
N ALA A 408 3.15 -46.64 14.86
CA ALA A 408 2.80 -47.93 15.45
C ALA A 408 3.35 -49.14 14.68
N THR A 409 3.60 -49.00 13.38
CA THR A 409 4.05 -50.10 12.50
C THR A 409 5.54 -50.03 12.16
N SER A 410 6.15 -48.85 12.27
CA SER A 410 7.56 -48.63 11.97
C SER A 410 8.47 -48.97 13.15
N ASN A 411 9.52 -49.73 12.87
CA ASN A 411 10.64 -50.00 13.80
C ASN A 411 11.90 -49.16 13.47
N THR A 412 11.77 -48.11 12.65
CA THR A 412 12.92 -47.31 12.21
C THR A 412 13.14 -46.09 13.10
N ALA A 413 14.40 -45.79 13.41
CA ALA A 413 14.83 -44.56 14.08
C ALA A 413 14.54 -43.27 13.28
N ASN A 414 14.12 -43.36 12.01
CA ASN A 414 13.79 -42.23 11.17
C ASN A 414 12.29 -41.94 11.16
N VAL A 415 11.94 -40.67 11.28
CA VAL A 415 10.54 -40.22 11.23
C VAL A 415 10.18 -39.68 9.84
N PRO A 416 8.92 -39.81 9.40
CA PRO A 416 8.47 -39.34 8.09
C PRO A 416 8.30 -37.82 8.03
N CYS A 417 9.20 -37.14 7.31
CA CYS A 417 9.24 -35.67 7.27
C CYS A 417 8.13 -34.99 6.46
N ASN A 418 7.32 -35.75 5.73
CA ASN A 418 6.19 -35.26 4.95
C ASN A 418 4.99 -34.84 5.82
N PHE A 419 4.84 -35.40 7.03
CA PHE A 419 3.82 -34.97 7.98
C PHE A 419 4.18 -33.62 8.58
N SER A 420 3.20 -32.74 8.75
CA SER A 420 3.32 -31.41 9.35
C SER A 420 3.80 -31.46 10.80
N LEU A 421 4.35 -30.35 11.31
CA LEU A 421 4.79 -30.28 12.71
C LEU A 421 3.61 -30.39 13.67
N GLU A 422 2.46 -29.88 13.25
CA GLU A 422 1.18 -29.92 13.93
C GLU A 422 0.70 -31.37 14.10
N GLU A 423 0.77 -32.21 13.06
CA GLU A 423 0.45 -33.63 13.16
C GLU A 423 1.33 -34.35 14.20
N TYR A 424 2.63 -34.02 14.27
CA TYR A 424 3.51 -34.52 15.33
C TYR A 424 3.12 -33.99 16.72
N ALA A 425 2.83 -32.69 16.84
CA ALA A 425 2.42 -32.07 18.10
C ALA A 425 1.12 -32.70 18.64
N CYS A 426 0.22 -33.12 17.75
CA CYS A 426 -1.10 -33.67 18.07
C CYS A 426 -1.11 -35.19 18.27
N ALA A 427 -0.12 -35.92 17.74
CA ALA A 427 0.04 -37.35 17.97
C ALA A 427 0.32 -37.69 19.45
N SER A 428 0.05 -38.94 19.87
CA SER A 428 0.27 -39.38 21.26
C SER A 428 1.75 -39.55 21.61
N LEU A 429 2.59 -39.92 20.64
CA LEU A 429 4.05 -40.05 20.75
C LEU A 429 4.55 -40.93 21.92
N THR A 430 3.78 -41.92 22.37
CA THR A 430 4.08 -42.71 23.59
C THR A 430 5.40 -43.48 23.57
N ASN A 431 5.86 -43.94 22.40
CA ASN A 431 7.13 -44.66 22.22
C ASN A 431 8.18 -43.84 21.45
N PHE A 432 8.08 -42.51 21.49
CA PHE A 432 8.98 -41.64 20.75
C PHE A 432 10.34 -41.51 21.47
N THR A 433 11.43 -41.82 20.78
CA THR A 433 12.79 -41.87 21.35
C THR A 433 13.58 -40.60 21.04
N ALA A 434 14.76 -40.46 21.65
CA ALA A 434 15.69 -39.37 21.34
C ALA A 434 16.13 -39.39 19.85
N GLU A 435 16.32 -40.58 19.26
CA GLU A 435 16.65 -40.74 17.84
C GLU A 435 15.53 -40.24 16.91
N HIS A 436 14.27 -40.55 17.25
CA HIS A 436 13.11 -40.05 16.52
C HIS A 436 13.05 -38.51 16.56
N LEU A 437 13.33 -37.90 17.71
CA LEU A 437 13.36 -36.44 17.83
C LEU A 437 14.52 -35.81 17.05
N VAL A 438 15.71 -36.41 17.06
CA VAL A 438 16.83 -35.97 16.22
C VAL A 438 16.45 -36.03 14.74
N SER A 439 15.79 -37.10 14.30
CA SER A 439 15.30 -37.25 12.93
C SER A 439 14.28 -36.16 12.57
N LEU A 440 13.34 -35.86 13.48
CA LEU A 440 12.34 -34.80 13.28
C LEU A 440 12.98 -33.41 13.17
N LEU A 441 13.88 -33.06 14.10
CA LEU A 441 14.60 -31.79 14.10
C LEU A 441 15.40 -31.61 12.81
N LYS A 442 16.04 -32.67 12.30
CA LYS A 442 16.83 -32.63 11.06
C LYS A 442 16.03 -32.21 9.83
N CYS A 443 14.74 -32.53 9.77
CA CYS A 443 13.95 -32.18 8.60
C CYS A 443 12.96 -31.04 8.80
N LYS A 444 12.54 -30.74 10.04
CA LYS A 444 11.63 -29.61 10.32
C LYS A 444 12.33 -28.29 10.56
N LEU A 445 13.57 -28.29 11.05
CA LEU A 445 14.30 -27.04 11.30
C LEU A 445 14.81 -26.34 10.02
N PRO A 446 15.36 -27.04 9.00
CA PRO A 446 15.85 -26.39 7.79
C PRO A 446 14.75 -25.99 6.80
N GLY A 447 13.51 -26.39 7.03
CA GLY A 447 12.40 -26.16 6.10
C GLY A 447 12.07 -24.68 5.93
N ASN A 448 11.53 -24.31 4.76
CA ASN A 448 11.13 -22.93 4.46
C ASN A 448 9.86 -22.47 5.21
N SER A 449 9.17 -23.37 5.92
CA SER A 449 7.99 -23.04 6.71
C SER A 449 8.39 -22.50 8.09
N SER A 450 8.00 -21.26 8.40
CA SER A 450 8.05 -20.75 9.77
C SER A 450 6.96 -21.42 10.60
N HIS A 451 7.31 -22.48 11.31
CA HIS A 451 6.40 -23.13 12.24
C HIS A 451 6.13 -22.23 13.45
N SER A 452 4.88 -22.25 13.95
CA SER A 452 4.49 -21.51 15.16
C SER A 452 5.34 -21.94 16.37
N LYS A 453 5.68 -20.96 17.21
CA LYS A 453 6.40 -21.18 18.47
C LYS A 453 5.54 -22.01 19.42
N GLU A 454 4.23 -21.78 19.43
CA GLU A 454 3.25 -22.58 20.16
C GLU A 454 3.28 -24.07 19.73
N THR A 455 3.33 -24.37 18.43
CA THR A 455 3.42 -25.77 17.95
C THR A 455 4.68 -26.46 18.48
N TRP A 456 5.83 -25.78 18.41
CA TRP A 456 7.07 -26.28 19.01
C TRP A 456 6.95 -26.44 20.52
N LYS A 457 6.29 -25.50 21.21
CA LYS A 457 6.06 -25.57 22.66
C LYS A 457 5.24 -26.79 23.05
N VAL A 458 4.14 -27.07 22.35
CA VAL A 458 3.31 -28.26 22.58
C VAL A 458 4.11 -29.54 22.37
N LEU A 459 4.79 -29.66 21.23
CA LEU A 459 5.58 -30.84 20.87
C LEU A 459 6.74 -31.10 21.85
N LEU A 460 7.59 -30.10 22.11
CA LEU A 460 8.77 -30.27 22.94
C LEU A 460 8.43 -30.43 24.43
N THR A 461 7.32 -29.84 24.89
CA THR A 461 6.80 -30.10 26.24
C THR A 461 6.35 -31.56 26.36
N LYS A 462 5.65 -32.11 25.34
CA LYS A 462 5.26 -33.52 25.30
C LYS A 462 6.47 -34.46 25.27
N LEU A 463 7.54 -34.08 24.57
CA LEU A 463 8.78 -34.85 24.42
C LEU A 463 9.87 -34.49 25.43
N THR A 464 9.52 -33.82 26.54
CA THR A 464 10.49 -33.33 27.52
C THR A 464 11.38 -34.43 28.11
N SER A 465 10.87 -35.66 28.26
CA SER A 465 11.64 -36.79 28.80
C SER A 465 12.83 -37.20 27.93
N VAL A 466 12.74 -37.04 26.61
CA VAL A 466 13.78 -37.44 25.64
C VAL A 466 14.55 -36.26 25.05
N LEU A 467 14.11 -35.03 25.30
CA LEU A 467 14.68 -33.80 24.72
C LEU A 467 16.17 -33.64 24.99
N ASP A 468 16.61 -33.80 26.24
CA ASP A 468 18.00 -33.58 26.64
C ASP A 468 18.96 -34.54 25.91
N GLN A 469 18.61 -35.82 25.86
CA GLN A 469 19.37 -36.84 25.14
C GLN A 469 19.36 -36.57 23.63
N ALA A 470 18.23 -36.14 23.08
CA ALA A 470 18.13 -35.78 21.67
C ALA A 470 19.03 -34.58 21.33
N LEU A 471 19.07 -33.54 22.16
CA LEU A 471 19.94 -32.37 21.96
C LEU A 471 21.42 -32.73 22.08
N ASP A 472 21.78 -33.60 23.03
CA ASP A 472 23.15 -34.12 23.17
C ASP A 472 23.56 -34.86 21.87
N MET A 473 22.68 -35.71 21.31
CA MET A 473 22.91 -36.39 20.03
C MET A 473 22.94 -35.43 18.83
N PHE A 474 22.05 -34.42 18.82
CA PHE A 474 21.90 -33.45 17.73
C PHE A 474 23.15 -32.59 17.59
N SER A 475 23.76 -32.21 18.72
CA SER A 475 24.97 -31.36 18.79
C SER A 475 26.20 -31.94 18.10
N ASN A 476 26.25 -33.26 17.89
CA ASN A 476 27.35 -33.95 17.19
C ASN A 476 27.36 -33.74 15.67
N MET A 477 26.36 -33.03 15.11
CA MET A 477 26.37 -32.69 13.69
C MET A 477 27.41 -31.62 13.33
N SER A 478 27.97 -31.74 12.14
CA SER A 478 29.10 -30.93 11.68
C SER A 478 28.74 -29.54 11.15
N LYS A 479 27.46 -29.29 10.86
CA LYS A 479 26.99 -28.00 10.30
C LYS A 479 25.90 -27.38 11.16
N PRO A 480 25.92 -26.05 11.37
CA PRO A 480 24.83 -25.35 12.02
C PRO A 480 23.55 -25.51 11.19
N VAL A 481 22.42 -25.54 11.88
CA VAL A 481 21.11 -25.63 11.24
C VAL A 481 20.64 -24.21 10.98
N ILE A 482 20.39 -23.90 9.71
CA ILE A 482 19.89 -22.59 9.28
C ILE A 482 18.51 -22.81 8.70
N GLY A 483 17.53 -22.10 9.25
CA GLY A 483 16.15 -22.15 8.79
C GLY A 483 15.24 -21.27 9.64
N PRO A 484 14.11 -20.81 9.08
CA PRO A 484 13.17 -19.91 9.76
C PRO A 484 12.57 -20.49 11.05
N ALA A 485 12.55 -21.82 11.21
CA ALA A 485 12.03 -22.48 12.41
C ALA A 485 13.08 -22.65 13.54
N VAL A 486 14.36 -22.41 13.28
CA VAL A 486 15.44 -22.66 14.24
C VAL A 486 15.36 -21.73 15.45
N SER A 487 15.11 -20.44 15.22
CA SER A 487 14.94 -19.45 16.29
C SER A 487 13.74 -19.79 17.17
N GLN A 488 12.61 -20.18 16.57
CA GLN A 488 11.39 -20.55 17.28
C GLN A 488 11.62 -21.78 18.19
N ALA A 489 12.27 -22.81 17.67
CA ALA A 489 12.60 -24.00 18.45
C ALA A 489 13.60 -23.68 19.57
N LEU A 490 14.63 -22.85 19.30
CA LEU A 490 15.61 -22.43 20.30
C LEU A 490 14.95 -21.67 21.45
N ASP A 491 14.08 -20.72 21.15
CA ASP A 491 13.36 -19.97 22.16
C ASP A 491 12.55 -20.90 23.06
N VAL A 492 11.81 -21.85 22.47
CA VAL A 492 11.03 -22.83 23.23
C VAL A 492 11.93 -23.66 24.12
N ILE A 493 13.05 -24.18 23.61
CA ILE A 493 14.04 -24.93 24.40
C ILE A 493 14.57 -24.07 25.54
N GLY A 494 14.87 -22.80 25.26
CA GLY A 494 15.23 -21.80 26.24
C GLY A 494 14.20 -21.70 27.36
N GLU A 495 12.92 -21.56 27.03
CA GLU A 495 11.84 -21.47 28.00
C GLU A 495 11.65 -22.73 28.85
N ILE A 496 11.71 -23.93 28.24
CA ILE A 496 11.45 -25.19 28.97
C ILE A 496 12.67 -25.71 29.73
N ARG A 497 13.88 -25.23 29.40
CA ARG A 497 15.14 -25.67 30.04
C ARG A 497 15.97 -24.52 30.59
N VAL A 498 16.57 -23.70 29.73
CA VAL A 498 17.58 -22.70 30.12
C VAL A 498 17.03 -21.68 31.12
N ASN A 499 15.80 -21.21 30.89
CA ASN A 499 15.16 -20.20 31.71
C ASN A 499 14.77 -20.72 33.10
N ARG A 500 14.75 -22.04 33.28
CA ARG A 500 14.42 -22.73 34.53
C ARG A 500 15.65 -23.17 35.33
N LEU A 501 16.85 -22.88 34.85
CA LEU A 501 18.08 -23.11 35.62
C LEU A 501 18.07 -22.25 36.90
N THR A 502 18.53 -22.83 38.00
CA THR A 502 18.68 -22.10 39.28
C THR A 502 19.88 -21.16 39.23
N ASP A 503 19.95 -20.18 40.13
CA ASP A 503 21.10 -19.27 40.23
C ASP A 503 22.43 -20.01 40.45
N ASP A 504 22.42 -21.10 41.23
CA ASP A 504 23.60 -21.95 41.43
C ASP A 504 24.04 -22.62 40.12
N GLN A 505 23.07 -23.11 39.33
CA GLN A 505 23.34 -23.72 38.01
C GLN A 505 23.81 -22.69 36.98
N LEU A 506 23.33 -21.45 37.04
CA LEU A 506 23.78 -20.35 36.18
C LEU A 506 25.22 -19.91 36.49
N ARG A 507 25.69 -20.22 37.70
CA ARG A 507 27.05 -19.93 38.17
C ARG A 507 28.02 -21.11 38.03
N ASP A 508 27.53 -22.26 37.56
CA ASP A 508 28.33 -23.45 37.29
C ASP A 508 28.76 -23.50 35.82
N SER A 509 30.08 -23.36 35.58
CA SER A 509 30.65 -23.35 34.23
C SER A 509 30.44 -24.66 33.47
N ASP A 510 30.41 -25.81 34.15
CA ASP A 510 30.18 -27.09 33.49
C ASP A 510 28.74 -27.24 33.01
N VAL A 511 27.79 -26.70 33.79
CA VAL A 511 26.37 -26.66 33.39
C VAL A 511 26.17 -25.74 32.18
N ILE A 512 26.72 -24.52 32.22
CA ILE A 512 26.58 -23.56 31.11
C ILE A 512 27.28 -24.07 29.85
N ARG A 513 28.51 -24.59 29.96
CA ARG A 513 29.25 -25.18 28.83
C ARG A 513 28.49 -26.35 28.21
N LYS A 514 27.84 -27.20 29.02
CA LYS A 514 27.00 -28.31 28.51
C LYS A 514 25.82 -27.81 27.68
N TRP A 515 25.20 -26.71 28.09
CA TRP A 515 24.08 -26.12 27.34
C TRP A 515 24.54 -25.35 26.09
N PHE A 516 25.45 -24.38 26.22
CA PHE A 516 25.77 -23.46 25.14
C PHE A 516 26.81 -24.01 24.17
N SER A 517 27.89 -24.62 24.67
CA SER A 517 28.91 -25.25 23.82
C SER A 517 28.52 -26.66 23.35
N GLY A 518 27.52 -27.27 24.01
CA GLY A 518 26.96 -28.58 23.66
C GLY A 518 25.57 -28.48 23.02
N ARG A 519 24.52 -28.66 23.83
CA ARG A 519 23.12 -28.89 23.40
C ARG A 519 22.58 -27.84 22.42
N LEU A 520 22.89 -26.57 22.63
CA LEU A 520 22.34 -25.44 21.87
C LEU A 520 23.25 -24.97 20.74
N ARG A 521 24.49 -25.48 20.66
CA ARG A 521 25.53 -24.98 19.75
C ARG A 521 25.06 -24.79 18.31
N LEU A 522 24.26 -25.71 17.78
CA LEU A 522 23.78 -25.68 16.40
C LEU A 522 22.62 -24.71 16.16
N PHE A 523 21.98 -24.23 17.22
CA PHE A 523 20.87 -23.29 17.19
C PHE A 523 21.33 -21.84 17.37
N LEU A 524 22.42 -21.62 18.11
CA LEU A 524 22.92 -20.28 18.47
C LEU A 524 23.11 -19.30 17.30
N PRO A 525 23.53 -19.72 16.08
CA PRO A 525 23.61 -18.79 14.94
C PRO A 525 22.27 -18.17 14.54
N SER A 526 21.15 -18.75 14.96
CA SER A 526 19.78 -18.27 14.71
C SER A 526 19.11 -17.74 15.99
N ALA A 527 19.88 -17.32 17.01
CA ALA A 527 19.31 -16.79 18.24
C ALA A 527 18.44 -15.55 17.98
N SER A 528 17.22 -15.56 18.53
CA SER A 528 16.29 -14.42 18.44
C SER A 528 16.71 -13.29 19.38
N GLY A 529 16.20 -12.08 19.11
CA GLY A 529 16.35 -10.96 20.05
C GLY A 529 15.75 -11.29 21.42
N GLY A 530 14.59 -11.95 21.44
CA GLY A 530 13.96 -12.45 22.67
C GLY A 530 14.83 -13.39 23.49
N PHE A 531 15.46 -14.39 22.86
CA PHE A 531 16.34 -15.34 23.55
C PHE A 531 17.55 -14.64 24.17
N LEU A 532 18.22 -13.79 23.39
CA LEU A 532 19.41 -13.05 23.84
C LEU A 532 19.06 -12.07 24.97
N HIS A 533 17.95 -11.35 24.84
CA HIS A 533 17.48 -10.44 25.88
C HIS A 533 17.16 -11.21 27.17
N CYS A 534 16.47 -12.34 27.08
CA CYS A 534 16.18 -13.16 28.25
C CYS A 534 17.47 -13.65 28.92
N LEU A 535 18.46 -14.11 28.15
CA LEU A 535 19.74 -14.54 28.68
C LEU A 535 20.50 -13.40 29.38
N SER A 536 20.44 -12.18 28.82
CA SER A 536 21.08 -10.98 29.40
C SER A 536 20.57 -10.62 30.80
N THR A 537 19.38 -11.12 31.16
CA THR A 537 18.75 -10.87 32.46
C THR A 537 19.08 -11.94 33.50
N LYS A 538 19.80 -13.00 33.12
CA LYS A 538 20.17 -14.10 34.00
C LYS A 538 21.40 -13.77 34.83
N ASN A 539 21.48 -14.37 36.01
CA ASN A 539 22.54 -14.14 36.99
C ASN A 539 23.82 -14.93 36.67
N LEU A 540 24.40 -14.70 35.49
CA LEU A 540 25.66 -15.30 35.06
C LEU A 540 26.85 -14.64 35.76
N SER A 541 27.84 -15.44 36.17
CA SER A 541 29.14 -14.90 36.61
C SER A 541 30.00 -14.56 35.39
N CYS A 542 31.08 -13.80 35.58
CA CYS A 542 32.03 -13.54 34.48
C CYS A 542 32.58 -14.84 33.88
N ASP A 543 32.82 -15.85 34.70
CA ASP A 543 33.38 -17.13 34.26
C ASP A 543 32.36 -17.95 33.47
N THR A 544 31.09 -17.95 33.89
CA THR A 544 30.03 -18.66 33.16
C THR A 544 29.61 -17.92 31.89
N TYR A 545 29.68 -16.59 31.86
CA TYR A 545 29.43 -15.80 30.65
C TYR A 545 30.45 -16.05 29.53
N GLN A 546 31.65 -16.51 29.87
CA GLN A 546 32.70 -16.84 28.89
C GLN A 546 32.54 -18.23 28.24
N GLN A 547 31.66 -19.09 28.78
CA GLN A 547 31.38 -20.43 28.25
C GLN A 547 30.36 -20.39 27.11
#